data_AF-A0A1D8P900-F1
#
_entry.id   AF-A0A1D8P900-F1
#
_cell.length_a   1.000
_cell.length_b   1.000
_cell.length_c   1.000
_cell.angle_alpha   90.00
_cell.angle_beta   90.00
_cell.angle_gamma   90.00
#
_symmetry.space_group_name_H-M   'P 1'
#
loop_
_entity.id
_entity.type
_entity.pdbx_description
1 polymer ?
#
loop_
_entity_poly.entity_id
_entity_poly.type
_entity_poly.pdbx_seq_one_letter_code
_entity_poly.pdbx_strand_id
1 'polypeptide(L)'
;MKTLFSILLGSTLLLGFSQCGSSKSMTYKLQENTPFSITNATFTNWVAGVKGGGSGINVMIPISQKDENKIVFDSLYFNQQVVKLEQVKNGYIGRFKTNQNKRKDIILNSDPAKEYGNEAPIMKPKFPFDLKGDEAVISYLENDTKKYYKFKVEKGEQISFP
;
A
#
# COMPACT_ATOMS: atom_id res chain seq x y z
N MET A 1 2.51 36.32 -55.61
CA MET A 1 3.56 35.69 -54.77
C MET A 1 3.63 36.21 -53.32
N LYS A 2 3.13 37.41 -52.99
CA LYS A 2 3.15 37.92 -51.59
C LYS A 2 2.01 37.38 -50.70
N THR A 3 0.84 37.10 -51.28
CA THR A 3 -0.33 36.56 -50.55
C THR A 3 -0.22 35.06 -50.24
N LEU A 4 0.47 34.28 -51.08
CA LEU A 4 0.74 32.85 -50.85
C LEU A 4 1.75 32.64 -49.70
N PHE A 5 2.73 33.54 -49.56
CA PHE A 5 3.70 33.50 -48.46
C PHE A 5 3.06 33.83 -47.10
N SER A 6 2.03 34.68 -47.10
CA SER A 6 1.31 35.08 -45.87
C SER A 6 0.36 33.99 -45.35
N ILE A 7 -0.13 33.09 -46.21
CA ILE A 7 -0.98 31.96 -45.79
C ILE A 7 -0.13 30.81 -45.24
N LEU A 8 1.10 30.64 -45.75
CA LEU A 8 2.03 29.62 -45.26
C LEU A 8 2.61 29.95 -43.87
N LEU A 9 2.71 31.24 -43.52
CA LEU A 9 3.21 31.70 -42.22
C LEU A 9 2.14 31.65 -41.10
N GLY A 10 0.86 31.61 -41.46
CA GLY A 10 -0.27 31.52 -40.52
C GLY A 10 -0.67 30.10 -40.13
N SER A 11 -0.28 29.09 -40.94
CA SER A 11 -0.67 27.69 -40.71
C SER A 11 0.28 26.92 -39.77
N THR A 12 1.50 27.41 -39.57
CA THR A 12 2.52 26.75 -38.72
C THR A 12 2.32 26.96 -37.21
N LEU A 13 1.36 27.79 -36.79
CA LEU A 13 1.14 28.10 -35.35
C LEU A 13 0.14 27.16 -34.64
N LEU A 14 -0.46 26.18 -35.34
CA LEU A 14 -1.51 25.31 -34.79
C LEU A 14 -1.08 23.86 -34.48
N LEU A 15 0.19 23.50 -34.60
CA LEU A 15 0.69 22.13 -34.35
C LEU A 15 1.37 21.94 -32.98
N GLY A 16 1.17 22.85 -32.02
CA GLY A 16 1.93 22.89 -30.76
C GLY A 16 1.38 22.10 -29.56
N PHE A 17 0.29 21.34 -29.65
CA PHE A 17 -0.38 20.76 -28.46
C PHE A 17 -0.50 19.22 -28.41
N SER A 18 0.29 18.46 -29.16
CA SER A 18 0.26 17.00 -29.09
C SER A 18 1.41 16.42 -28.26
N GLN A 19 1.56 16.85 -27.00
CA GLN A 19 2.40 16.11 -26.04
C GLN A 19 1.99 16.33 -24.58
N CYS A 20 0.72 16.11 -24.24
CA CYS A 20 0.33 15.94 -22.84
C CYS A 20 -0.60 14.73 -22.73
N GLY A 21 -0.01 13.57 -22.44
CA GLY A 21 -0.78 12.32 -22.31
C GLY A 21 0.05 11.08 -22.04
N SER A 22 1.27 11.20 -21.49
CA SER A 22 1.87 10.06 -20.79
C SER A 22 1.44 10.19 -19.33
N SER A 23 0.24 9.73 -19.00
CA SER A 23 -0.01 9.26 -17.65
C SER A 23 0.88 8.02 -17.49
N LYS A 24 2.16 8.23 -17.14
CA LYS A 24 3.03 7.16 -16.67
C LYS A 24 2.33 6.59 -15.46
N SER A 25 1.59 5.50 -15.66
CA SER A 25 1.24 4.61 -14.56
C SER A 25 2.59 4.29 -13.91
N MET A 26 2.76 4.71 -12.67
CA MET A 26 3.95 4.42 -11.89
C MET A 26 3.97 2.90 -11.67
N THR A 27 4.46 2.16 -12.65
CA THR A 27 4.58 0.72 -12.57
C THR A 27 5.77 0.43 -11.66
N TYR A 28 5.48 0.14 -10.40
CA TYR A 28 6.46 -0.35 -9.45
C TYR A 28 7.11 -1.62 -10.01
N LYS A 29 8.43 -1.58 -10.22
CA LYS A 29 9.17 -2.73 -10.74
C LYS A 29 9.40 -3.74 -9.62
N LEU A 30 8.63 -4.83 -9.66
CA LEU A 30 8.85 -5.99 -8.80
C LEU A 30 10.18 -6.66 -9.16
N GLN A 31 10.95 -6.99 -8.14
CA GLN A 31 12.18 -7.76 -8.30
C GLN A 31 11.83 -9.24 -8.36
N GLU A 32 12.50 -9.98 -9.26
CA GLU A 32 12.38 -11.44 -9.34
C GLU A 32 13.31 -12.14 -8.33
N ASN A 33 14.43 -11.52 -7.99
CA ASN A 33 15.43 -12.05 -7.08
C ASN A 33 15.80 -11.03 -6.01
N THR A 34 16.08 -11.50 -4.81
CA THR A 34 16.40 -10.67 -3.64
C THR A 34 17.67 -11.16 -2.93
N PRO A 35 18.46 -10.26 -2.33
CA PRO A 35 19.62 -10.59 -1.50
C PRO A 35 19.21 -11.00 -0.07
N PHE A 36 18.00 -11.54 0.07
CA PHE A 36 17.40 -12.06 1.29
C PHE A 36 16.34 -13.09 0.91
N SER A 37 16.06 -14.01 1.82
CA SER A 37 15.08 -15.06 1.62
C SER A 37 13.95 -14.90 2.64
N ILE A 38 12.71 -14.92 2.16
CA ILE A 38 11.52 -15.02 3.01
C ILE A 38 11.16 -16.51 3.09
N THR A 39 11.06 -17.06 4.29
CA THR A 39 10.78 -18.49 4.46
C THR A 39 9.28 -18.75 4.58
N ASN A 40 8.73 -18.65 5.80
CA ASN A 40 7.33 -18.95 6.08
C ASN A 40 6.62 -17.70 6.58
N ALA A 41 6.32 -16.79 5.67
CA ALA A 41 5.56 -15.60 6.03
C ALA A 41 4.10 -15.97 6.31
N THR A 42 3.58 -15.52 7.44
CA THR A 42 2.22 -15.84 7.89
C THR A 42 1.44 -14.60 8.23
N PHE A 43 0.12 -14.63 8.02
CA PHE A 43 -0.79 -13.60 8.50
C PHE A 43 -1.80 -14.17 9.51
N THR A 44 -2.01 -13.45 10.60
CA THR A 44 -2.94 -13.84 11.67
C THR A 44 -3.89 -12.70 11.99
N ASN A 45 -5.18 -13.03 12.07
CA ASN A 45 -6.20 -12.10 12.51
C ASN A 45 -6.23 -12.06 14.04
N TRP A 46 -6.46 -10.88 14.60
CA TRP A 46 -6.69 -10.70 16.04
C TRP A 46 -7.84 -9.74 16.30
N VAL A 47 -8.51 -9.96 17.43
CA VAL A 47 -9.56 -9.10 17.97
C VAL A 47 -9.31 -8.97 19.46
N ALA A 48 -9.39 -7.76 20.00
CA ALA A 48 -9.32 -7.54 21.44
C ALA A 48 -10.60 -8.04 22.14
N GLY A 49 -10.46 -8.67 23.31
CA GLY A 49 -11.59 -9.20 24.09
C GLY A 49 -12.57 -8.15 24.62
N VAL A 50 -12.17 -6.87 24.63
CA VAL A 50 -13.00 -5.75 25.09
C VAL A 50 -13.60 -4.93 23.94
N LYS A 51 -14.84 -4.47 24.11
CA LYS A 51 -15.55 -3.63 23.13
C LYS A 51 -14.79 -2.33 22.89
N GLY A 52 -14.35 -2.14 21.64
CA GLY A 52 -13.57 -0.97 21.26
C GLY A 52 -12.06 -1.12 21.41
N GLY A 53 -11.57 -2.28 21.87
CA GLY A 53 -10.14 -2.58 21.96
C GLY A 53 -9.46 -2.77 20.61
N GLY A 54 -10.24 -2.82 19.52
CA GLY A 54 -9.73 -2.90 18.17
C GLY A 54 -9.56 -4.33 17.67
N SER A 55 -9.16 -4.40 16.41
CA SER A 55 -8.94 -5.64 15.67
C SER A 55 -7.92 -5.36 14.57
N GLY A 56 -7.32 -6.42 14.05
CA GLY A 56 -6.28 -6.26 13.04
C GLY A 56 -5.80 -7.56 12.42
N ILE A 57 -4.82 -7.40 11.55
CA ILE A 57 -4.08 -8.47 10.92
C ILE A 57 -2.60 -8.22 11.21
N ASN A 58 -1.91 -9.23 11.72
CA ASN A 58 -0.47 -9.21 11.88
C ASN A 58 0.14 -10.08 10.78
N VAL A 59 1.10 -9.55 10.03
CA VAL A 59 1.86 -10.33 9.05
C VAL A 59 3.28 -10.49 9.57
N MET A 60 3.66 -11.72 9.90
CA MET A 60 5.00 -12.09 10.34
C MET A 60 5.83 -12.50 9.12
N ILE A 61 7.00 -11.91 8.96
CA ILE A 61 7.90 -12.14 7.84
C ILE A 61 9.25 -12.57 8.39
N PRO A 62 9.49 -13.88 8.56
CA PRO A 62 10.81 -14.38 8.88
C PRO A 62 11.76 -14.15 7.70
N ILE A 63 12.92 -13.58 7.99
CA ILE A 63 13.97 -13.30 7.01
C ILE A 63 15.18 -14.19 7.31
N SER A 64 15.67 -14.89 6.28
CA SER A 64 16.96 -15.58 6.30
C SER A 64 17.91 -14.98 5.26
N GLN A 65 19.21 -15.20 5.44
CA GLN A 65 20.27 -14.81 4.49
C GLN A 65 20.25 -13.32 4.12
N LYS A 66 20.25 -12.42 5.11
CA LYS A 66 20.24 -10.97 4.90
C LYS A 66 21.65 -10.40 4.86
N ASP A 67 21.98 -9.63 3.82
CA ASP A 67 23.12 -8.70 3.86
C ASP A 67 22.73 -7.43 4.65
N GLU A 68 23.01 -7.43 5.95
CA GLU A 68 22.57 -6.38 6.88
C GLU A 68 23.10 -4.99 6.51
N ASN A 69 24.28 -4.91 5.90
CA ASN A 69 24.91 -3.64 5.55
C ASN A 69 24.32 -3.00 4.28
N LYS A 70 23.45 -3.71 3.57
CA LYS A 70 22.88 -3.23 2.29
C LYS A 70 21.36 -3.11 2.31
N ILE A 71 20.67 -3.85 3.19
CA ILE A 71 19.21 -4.00 3.12
C ILE A 71 18.50 -3.41 4.34
N VAL A 72 17.67 -2.40 4.06
CA VAL A 72 16.76 -1.79 5.05
C VAL A 72 15.32 -1.99 4.60
N PHE A 73 14.55 -2.76 5.37
CA PHE A 73 13.12 -2.96 5.11
C PHE A 73 12.32 -1.75 5.59
N ASP A 74 11.36 -1.28 4.77
CA ASP A 74 10.62 -0.05 5.02
C ASP A 74 9.12 -0.32 5.28
N SER A 75 8.40 -0.73 4.23
CA SER A 75 6.94 -0.86 4.26
C SER A 75 6.48 -2.19 3.70
N LEU A 76 5.36 -2.68 4.23
CA LEU A 76 4.65 -3.86 3.77
C LEU A 76 3.29 -3.48 3.18
N TYR A 77 3.01 -4.01 2.00
CA TYR A 77 1.75 -3.85 1.27
C TYR A 77 1.02 -5.19 1.30
N PHE A 78 -0.14 -5.21 1.93
CA PHE A 78 -0.96 -6.40 2.08
C PHE A 78 -2.42 -6.01 2.22
N ASN A 79 -3.33 -6.77 1.59
CA ASN A 79 -4.79 -6.59 1.70
C ASN A 79 -5.25 -5.12 1.51
N GLN A 80 -4.78 -4.46 0.44
CA GLN A 80 -5.08 -3.06 0.10
C GLN A 80 -4.68 -2.03 1.17
N GLN A 81 -3.78 -2.39 2.08
CA GLN A 81 -3.25 -1.52 3.11
C GLN A 81 -1.72 -1.50 3.05
N VAL A 82 -1.13 -0.42 3.55
CA VAL A 82 0.32 -0.26 3.71
C VAL A 82 0.62 0.08 5.15
N VAL A 83 1.66 -0.56 5.71
CA VAL A 83 2.16 -0.29 7.06
C VAL A 83 3.68 -0.28 7.03
N LYS A 84 4.30 0.46 7.95
CA LYS A 84 5.73 0.32 8.21
C LYS A 84 6.01 -1.03 8.86
N LEU A 85 7.14 -1.62 8.50
CA LEU A 85 7.62 -2.85 9.12
C LEU A 85 8.31 -2.54 10.44
N GLU A 86 8.00 -3.36 11.45
CA GLU A 86 8.65 -3.33 12.76
C GLU A 86 9.62 -4.50 12.84
N GLN A 87 10.84 -4.27 13.31
CA GLN A 87 11.82 -5.34 13.51
C GLN A 87 11.46 -6.15 14.77
N VAL A 88 11.50 -7.48 14.65
CA VAL A 88 11.30 -8.44 15.73
C VAL A 88 12.46 -9.44 15.75
N LYS A 89 12.57 -10.25 16.82
CA LYS A 89 13.71 -11.15 17.07
C LYS A 89 14.10 -12.00 15.85
N ASN A 90 13.11 -12.51 15.10
CA ASN A 90 13.32 -13.45 13.99
C ASN A 90 12.84 -12.91 12.63
N GLY A 91 12.81 -11.59 12.44
CA GLY A 91 12.38 -10.99 11.17
C GLY A 91 11.65 -9.67 11.35
N TYR A 92 10.56 -9.49 10.62
CA TYR A 92 9.76 -8.26 10.65
C TYR A 92 8.27 -8.57 10.80
N ILE A 93 7.54 -7.62 11.37
CA ILE A 93 6.08 -7.70 11.50
C ILE A 93 5.42 -6.45 10.91
N GLY A 94 4.36 -6.67 10.13
CA GLY A 94 3.45 -5.61 9.68
C GLY A 94 2.12 -5.71 10.42
N ARG A 95 1.72 -4.63 11.12
CA ARG A 95 0.50 -4.60 11.94
C ARG A 95 -0.59 -3.75 11.28
N PHE A 96 -1.56 -4.41 10.66
CA PHE A 96 -2.69 -3.76 10.01
C PHE A 96 -3.87 -3.62 10.97
N LYS A 97 -4.41 -2.41 11.12
CA LYS A 97 -5.63 -2.19 11.91
C LYS A 97 -6.87 -2.34 11.02
N THR A 98 -7.87 -3.08 11.51
CA THR A 98 -9.20 -3.18 10.89
C THR A 98 -10.23 -2.41 11.72
N ASN A 99 -11.42 -2.20 11.14
CA ASN A 99 -12.50 -1.44 11.79
C ASN A 99 -13.54 -2.33 12.50
N GLN A 100 -13.30 -3.63 12.61
CA GLN A 100 -14.31 -4.62 13.00
C GLN A 100 -14.58 -4.68 14.53
N ASN A 101 -13.74 -4.06 15.37
CA ASN A 101 -13.96 -3.92 16.82
C ASN A 101 -13.61 -2.50 17.33
N LYS A 102 -13.91 -1.47 16.53
CA LYS A 102 -13.78 -0.07 16.95
C LYS A 102 -15.11 0.45 17.47
N ARG A 103 -15.08 1.34 18.46
CA ARG A 103 -16.26 2.16 18.77
C ARG A 103 -16.52 3.03 17.55
N LYS A 104 -17.73 2.97 17.02
CA LYS A 104 -18.18 3.87 15.97
C LYS A 104 -18.76 5.09 16.68
N ASP A 105 -18.02 6.19 16.67
CA ASP A 105 -18.53 7.48 17.14
C ASP A 105 -19.31 8.13 16.00
N ILE A 106 -20.34 7.44 15.51
CA ILE A 106 -21.23 7.91 14.46
C ILE A 106 -22.58 8.18 15.12
N ILE A 107 -23.06 9.41 15.01
CA ILE A 107 -24.43 9.75 15.41
C ILE A 107 -25.33 9.24 14.29
N LEU A 108 -26.09 8.17 14.57
CA LEU A 108 -27.09 7.63 13.66
C LEU A 108 -28.46 8.04 14.20
N ASN A 109 -29.12 8.98 13.53
CA ASN A 109 -30.39 9.56 13.98
C ASN A 109 -31.45 9.42 12.89
N SER A 110 -32.72 9.24 13.28
CA SER A 110 -33.82 9.21 12.31
C SER A 110 -34.05 10.55 11.61
N ASP A 111 -33.60 11.65 12.24
CA ASP A 111 -33.57 12.99 11.66
C ASP A 111 -32.19 13.30 11.06
N PRO A 112 -32.05 13.39 9.72
CA PRO A 112 -30.77 13.64 9.06
C PRO A 112 -30.06 14.91 9.50
N ALA A 113 -30.80 15.92 9.98
CA ALA A 113 -30.20 17.17 10.45
C ALA A 113 -29.36 16.97 11.73
N LYS A 114 -29.64 15.91 12.50
CA LYS A 114 -28.91 15.58 13.74
C LYS A 114 -27.65 14.76 13.51
N GLU A 115 -27.39 14.36 12.26
CA GLU A 115 -26.13 13.73 11.85
C GLU A 115 -25.09 14.77 11.39
N TYR A 116 -25.45 16.05 11.41
CA TYR A 116 -24.56 17.17 11.10
C TYR A 116 -23.37 17.20 12.07
N GLY A 117 -22.21 16.75 11.60
CA GLY A 117 -21.00 16.59 12.40
C GLY A 117 -20.34 15.21 12.28
N ASN A 118 -21.00 14.22 11.67
CA ASN A 118 -20.34 12.97 11.28
C ASN A 118 -19.19 13.26 10.30
N GLU A 119 -18.00 12.72 10.57
CA GLU A 119 -16.84 12.91 9.68
C GLU A 119 -17.05 12.19 8.33
N ALA A 120 -16.71 12.87 7.24
CA ALA A 120 -16.73 12.26 5.91
C ALA A 120 -15.66 11.15 5.81
N PRO A 121 -15.91 10.05 5.08
CA PRO A 121 -14.93 9.00 4.90
C PRO A 121 -13.65 9.55 4.25
N ILE A 122 -12.49 9.32 4.88
CA ILE A 122 -11.20 9.71 4.31
C ILE A 122 -10.94 8.85 3.07
N MET A 123 -10.86 9.49 1.90
CA MET A 123 -10.44 8.83 0.66
C MET A 123 -8.99 8.39 0.78
N LYS A 124 -8.75 7.08 0.83
CA LYS A 124 -7.39 6.53 0.85
C LYS A 124 -6.75 6.66 -0.53
N PRO A 125 -5.45 6.96 -0.62
CA PRO A 125 -4.74 6.94 -1.90
C PRO A 125 -4.88 5.57 -2.57
N LYS A 126 -4.91 5.56 -3.90
CA LYS A 126 -5.06 4.34 -4.70
C LYS A 126 -3.95 3.36 -4.35
N PHE A 127 -4.34 2.13 -4.00
CA PHE A 127 -3.39 1.09 -3.67
C PHE A 127 -2.56 0.71 -4.91
N PRO A 128 -1.23 0.66 -4.81
CA PRO A 128 -0.35 0.62 -5.99
C PRO A 128 -0.16 -0.77 -6.64
N PHE A 129 -0.63 -1.84 -6.01
CA PHE A 129 -0.42 -3.21 -6.45
C PHE A 129 -1.75 -3.94 -6.63
N ASP A 130 -1.84 -4.81 -7.63
CA ASP A 130 -2.93 -5.79 -7.72
C ASP A 130 -2.47 -7.07 -7.02
N LEU A 131 -2.99 -7.31 -5.81
CA LEU A 131 -2.58 -8.42 -4.94
C LEU A 131 -3.79 -9.31 -4.63
N LYS A 132 -3.59 -10.62 -4.73
CA LYS A 132 -4.53 -11.62 -4.21
C LYS A 132 -4.47 -11.66 -2.67
N GLY A 133 -5.44 -12.34 -2.06
CA GLY A 133 -5.55 -12.44 -0.60
C GLY A 133 -4.37 -13.14 0.09
N ASP A 134 -3.62 -13.96 -0.66
CA ASP A 134 -2.41 -14.67 -0.21
C ASP A 134 -1.10 -14.01 -0.69
N GLU A 135 -1.16 -12.79 -1.23
CA GLU A 135 0.02 -12.08 -1.77
C GLU A 135 0.34 -10.81 -0.98
N ALA A 136 1.62 -10.57 -0.78
CA ALA A 136 2.15 -9.37 -0.16
C ALA A 136 3.32 -8.81 -0.97
N VAL A 137 3.54 -7.50 -0.87
CA VAL A 137 4.74 -6.84 -1.40
C VAL A 137 5.50 -6.20 -0.26
N ILE A 138 6.79 -6.52 -0.14
CA ILE A 138 7.71 -5.84 0.77
C ILE A 138 8.51 -4.81 0.00
N SER A 139 8.64 -3.62 0.58
CA SER A 139 9.55 -2.60 0.09
C SER A 139 10.78 -2.50 0.97
N TYR A 140 11.93 -2.37 0.33
CA TYR A 140 13.22 -2.30 0.98
C TYR A 140 14.15 -1.36 0.21
N LEU A 141 15.14 -0.82 0.91
CA LEU A 141 16.23 -0.06 0.32
C LEU A 141 17.42 -1.01 0.14
N GLU A 142 18.00 -1.01 -1.04
CA GLU A 142 19.28 -1.63 -1.34
C GLU A 142 20.21 -0.56 -1.89
N ASN A 143 21.28 -0.24 -1.15
CA ASN A 143 22.19 0.88 -1.49
C ASN A 143 21.40 2.17 -1.81
N ASP A 144 20.51 2.58 -0.90
CA ASP A 144 19.61 3.74 -1.00
C ASP A 144 18.57 3.71 -2.15
N THR A 145 18.53 2.63 -2.93
CA THR A 145 17.53 2.46 -3.99
C THR A 145 16.33 1.66 -3.49
N LYS A 146 15.14 2.25 -3.55
CA LYS A 146 13.89 1.58 -3.14
C LYS A 146 13.47 0.52 -4.15
N LYS A 147 13.30 -0.71 -3.67
CA LYS A 147 12.90 -1.90 -4.43
C LYS A 147 11.69 -2.55 -3.79
N TYR A 148 11.03 -3.40 -4.57
CA TYR A 148 9.78 -4.07 -4.21
C TYR A 148 9.88 -5.54 -4.55
N TYR A 149 9.52 -6.41 -3.63
CA TYR A 149 9.50 -7.85 -3.85
C TYR A 149 8.14 -8.41 -3.48
N LYS A 150 7.56 -9.21 -4.37
CA LYS A 150 6.27 -9.86 -4.16
C LYS A 150 6.49 -11.28 -3.66
N PHE A 151 5.75 -11.69 -2.65
CA PHE A 151 5.83 -13.02 -2.05
C PHE A 151 4.46 -13.48 -1.57
N LYS A 152 4.35 -14.79 -1.31
CA LYS A 152 3.14 -15.38 -0.74
C LYS A 152 3.15 -15.34 0.78
N VAL A 153 1.97 -15.21 1.36
CA VAL A 153 1.75 -15.29 2.80
C VAL A 153 0.70 -16.36 3.10
N GLU A 154 0.99 -17.19 4.10
CA GLU A 154 0.10 -18.25 4.53
C GLU A 154 -0.77 -17.79 5.70
N LYS A 155 -1.96 -18.37 5.83
CA LYS A 155 -2.82 -18.07 6.98
C LYS A 155 -2.27 -18.79 8.21
N GLY A 156 -1.88 -18.03 9.23
CA GLY A 156 -1.52 -18.57 10.53
C GLY A 156 -2.73 -18.81 11.43
N GLU A 157 -2.48 -19.35 12.61
CA GLU A 157 -3.51 -19.60 13.62
C GLU A 157 -4.08 -18.29 14.18
N GLN A 158 -5.39 -18.27 14.40
CA GLN A 158 -6.07 -17.09 14.94
C GLN A 158 -5.75 -16.93 16.42
N ILE A 159 -5.29 -15.73 16.81
CA ILE A 159 -5.01 -15.40 18.21
C ILE A 159 -6.17 -14.54 18.72
N SER A 160 -6.98 -15.09 19.62
CA SER A 160 -7.96 -14.33 20.37
C SER A 160 -7.33 -13.90 21.69
N PHE A 161 -7.28 -12.59 21.94
CA PHE A 161 -6.87 -12.08 23.24
C PHE A 161 -8.10 -12.05 24.15
N PRO A 162 -8.05 -12.65 25.36
CA PRO A 162 -9.13 -12.59 26.33
C PRO A 162 -9.45 -11.16 26.78
#